data_AF-A0A1B8HCP7-F1
#
_entry.id   AF-A0A1B8HCP7-F1
#
_cell.length_a   1.000
_cell.length_b   1.000
_cell.length_c   1.000
_cell.angle_alpha   90.00
_cell.angle_beta   90.00
_cell.angle_gamma   90.00
#
_symmetry.space_group_name_H-M   'P 1'
#
loop_
_entity.id
_entity.type
_entity.pdbx_description
1 polymer ?
#
loop_
_entity_poly.entity_id
_entity_poly.type
_entity_poly.pdbx_seq_one_letter_code
_entity_poly.pdbx_strand_id
1 'polypeptide(L)'
;MNTVLKWVGGKQGVMAQLKLALPKGIRLIEPFCGSGAVMMNTAYSNYVLADINADVINTYDTIRNAAESVIAALTELYETCRTREHYDAIRKEFNARTADPVRMAAMFIYMNRHGYRGLCRYNKRKGEFNVPWGDYRKPYLPEKEIRYMADRLENADLLCAGFEETLKLAGEGDVVYCDPPYVNPGKFTGYHSSGFSEAQQRALVDILNTLPEKGVHVVASSHDAENIRQMYAGFTVKGFSAPRSVYNGTGEGKKAKEIIAIRQAVFSGKTAA
;
A
#
# COMPACT_ATOMS: atom_id res chain seq x y z
N MET A 1 8.26 12.41 -0.90
CA MET A 1 7.53 12.43 -2.18
C MET A 1 6.08 12.04 -1.96
N ASN A 2 5.15 12.65 -2.69
CA ASN A 2 3.76 12.17 -2.73
C ASN A 2 3.64 10.87 -3.55
N THR A 3 2.51 10.18 -3.50
CA THR A 3 2.28 8.92 -4.22
C THR A 3 1.38 9.13 -5.43
N VAL A 4 1.47 8.24 -6.42
CA VAL A 4 0.66 8.25 -7.66
C VAL A 4 -0.81 7.97 -7.38
N LEU A 5 -1.11 7.12 -6.41
CA LEU A 5 -2.47 6.77 -6.00
C LEU A 5 -2.80 7.41 -4.65
N LYS A 6 -3.99 8.00 -4.52
CA LYS A 6 -4.61 8.22 -3.22
C LYS A 6 -4.94 6.85 -2.62
N TRP A 7 -4.59 6.63 -1.37
CA TRP A 7 -4.75 5.31 -0.74
C TRP A 7 -5.21 5.42 0.69
N VAL A 8 -6.22 4.63 1.04
CA VAL A 8 -6.69 4.53 2.42
C VAL A 8 -5.60 3.85 3.24
N GLY A 9 -5.25 4.44 4.38
CA GLY A 9 -4.13 3.96 5.20
C GLY A 9 -2.75 4.37 4.68
N GLY A 10 -2.66 5.18 3.62
CA GLY A 10 -1.39 5.63 3.05
C GLY A 10 -0.45 6.26 4.10
N LYS A 11 0.78 5.76 4.15
CA LYS A 11 1.73 6.05 5.25
C LYS A 11 2.50 7.35 5.12
N GLN A 12 2.13 8.20 4.18
CA GLN A 12 2.75 9.51 3.95
C GLN A 12 2.80 10.38 5.20
N GLY A 13 1.69 10.42 5.96
CA GLY A 13 1.57 11.22 7.18
C GLY A 13 2.39 10.71 8.37
N VAL A 14 2.96 9.50 8.27
CA VAL A 14 3.73 8.84 9.34
C VAL A 14 5.13 8.43 8.89
N MET A 15 5.56 8.90 7.71
CA MET A 15 6.88 8.56 7.16
C MET A 15 8.04 8.99 8.06
N ALA A 16 7.88 10.06 8.84
CA ALA A 16 8.92 10.51 9.78
C ALA A 16 9.17 9.44 10.86
N GLN A 17 8.09 8.89 11.43
CA GLN A 17 8.14 7.82 12.43
C GLN A 17 8.65 6.51 11.80
N LEU A 18 8.19 6.17 10.60
CA LEU A 18 8.65 4.97 9.89
C LEU A 18 10.14 5.04 9.56
N LYS A 19 10.66 6.19 9.12
CA LYS A 19 12.10 6.35 8.83
C LYS A 19 12.99 6.16 10.06
N LEU A 20 12.47 6.47 11.26
CA LEU A 20 13.19 6.22 12.52
C LEU A 20 13.14 4.74 12.93
N ALA A 21 12.15 3.99 12.47
CA ALA A 21 11.95 2.59 12.80
C ALA A 21 12.60 1.63 11.80
N LEU A 22 12.62 2.01 10.52
CA LEU A 22 13.16 1.24 9.41
C LEU A 22 14.70 1.25 9.46
N PRO A 23 15.35 0.10 9.69
CA PRO A 23 16.81 0.02 9.69
C PRO A 23 17.36 0.05 8.27
N LYS A 24 18.69 0.20 8.15
CA LYS A 24 19.38 -0.07 6.89
C LYS A 24 19.30 -1.56 6.55
N GLY A 25 19.36 -1.88 5.27
CA GLY A 25 19.43 -3.24 4.74
C GLY A 25 19.64 -3.22 3.23
N ILE A 26 19.76 -4.40 2.61
CA ILE A 26 20.07 -4.52 1.17
C ILE A 26 18.84 -4.32 0.29
N ARG A 27 17.68 -4.74 0.78
CA ARG A 27 16.42 -4.74 0.04
C ARG A 27 15.24 -4.58 0.99
N LEU A 28 14.26 -3.78 0.59
CA LEU A 28 13.01 -3.59 1.33
C LEU A 28 11.90 -4.43 0.69
N ILE A 29 11.27 -5.29 1.48
CA ILE A 29 10.12 -6.11 1.07
C ILE A 29 8.86 -5.51 1.69
N GLU A 30 7.92 -5.11 0.85
CA GLU A 30 6.60 -4.58 1.23
C GLU A 30 5.48 -5.54 0.75
N PRO A 31 5.00 -6.49 1.58
CA PRO A 31 3.94 -7.43 1.20
C PRO A 31 2.54 -6.82 1.04
N PHE A 32 2.40 -5.56 1.44
CA PHE A 32 1.17 -4.77 1.38
C PHE A 32 1.52 -3.37 0.86
N CYS A 33 2.10 -3.29 -0.35
CA CYS A 33 2.72 -2.06 -0.82
C CYS A 33 1.70 -0.91 -0.99
N GLY A 34 0.43 -1.23 -1.30
CA GLY A 34 -0.62 -0.22 -1.45
C GLY A 34 -0.22 0.87 -2.44
N SER A 35 -0.07 2.11 -1.98
CA SER A 35 0.39 3.24 -2.82
C SER A 35 1.90 3.33 -3.08
N GLY A 36 2.70 2.39 -2.55
CA GLY A 36 4.16 2.42 -2.61
C GLY A 36 4.78 3.55 -1.78
N ALA A 37 4.05 4.06 -0.77
CA ALA A 37 4.46 5.25 -0.03
C ALA A 37 5.82 5.11 0.66
N VAL A 38 6.15 3.92 1.18
CA VAL A 38 7.40 3.69 1.90
C VAL A 38 8.57 3.59 0.92
N MET A 39 8.47 2.77 -0.12
CA MET A 39 9.45 2.76 -1.22
C MET A 39 9.72 4.18 -1.74
N MET A 40 8.67 4.94 -2.09
CA MET A 40 8.78 6.31 -2.62
C MET A 40 9.48 7.31 -1.67
N ASN A 41 9.69 6.94 -0.40
CA ASN A 41 10.25 7.82 0.61
C ASN A 41 11.47 7.22 1.34
N THR A 42 11.93 6.03 0.96
CA THR A 42 13.13 5.36 1.49
C THR A 42 14.21 5.24 0.42
N ALA A 43 15.40 4.74 0.74
CA ALA A 43 16.55 4.68 -0.15
C ALA A 43 17.37 3.37 0.01
N TYR A 44 16.67 2.24 0.01
CA TYR A 44 17.26 0.91 -0.18
C TYR A 44 17.71 0.71 -1.63
N SER A 45 18.67 -0.19 -1.82
CA SER A 45 19.22 -0.52 -3.14
C SER A 45 18.22 -1.29 -4.01
N ASN A 46 17.42 -2.17 -3.41
CA ASN A 46 16.41 -2.96 -4.11
C ASN A 46 15.09 -2.98 -3.33
N TYR A 47 14.00 -3.26 -4.04
CA TYR A 47 12.66 -3.40 -3.45
C TYR A 47 11.97 -4.68 -3.95
N VAL A 48 11.13 -5.26 -3.11
CA VAL A 48 10.06 -6.18 -3.52
C VAL A 48 8.76 -5.54 -3.09
N LEU A 49 7.93 -5.15 -4.06
CA LEU A 49 6.60 -4.60 -3.79
C LEU A 49 5.56 -5.63 -4.18
N ALA A 50 4.78 -6.06 -3.19
CA ALA A 50 3.68 -6.96 -3.43
C ALA A 50 2.36 -6.42 -2.90
N ASP A 51 1.30 -6.78 -3.59
CA ASP A 51 -0.08 -6.53 -3.20
C ASP A 51 -0.97 -7.60 -3.83
N ILE A 52 -2.08 -7.94 -3.17
CA ILE A 52 -3.07 -8.86 -3.73
C ILE A 52 -3.88 -8.20 -4.85
N ASN A 53 -3.86 -6.88 -4.94
CA ASN A 53 -4.57 -6.14 -5.98
C ASN A 53 -3.76 -6.08 -7.28
N ALA A 54 -4.14 -6.93 -8.24
CA ALA A 54 -3.53 -6.98 -9.56
C ALA A 54 -3.56 -5.63 -10.31
N ASP A 55 -4.60 -4.80 -10.15
CA ASP A 55 -4.65 -3.50 -10.84
C ASP A 55 -3.59 -2.53 -10.32
N VAL A 56 -3.22 -2.61 -9.03
CA VAL A 56 -2.12 -1.83 -8.45
C VAL A 56 -0.80 -2.27 -9.05
N ILE A 57 -0.51 -3.58 -8.99
CA ILE A 57 0.76 -4.14 -9.46
C ILE A 57 0.93 -3.93 -10.97
N ASN A 58 -0.11 -4.18 -11.77
CA ASN A 58 -0.08 -3.94 -13.21
C ASN A 58 0.08 -2.45 -13.55
N THR A 59 -0.52 -1.55 -12.76
CA THR A 59 -0.31 -0.10 -12.93
C THR A 59 1.15 0.27 -12.67
N TYR A 60 1.77 -0.29 -11.63
CA TYR A 60 3.18 -0.03 -11.31
C TYR A 60 4.11 -0.60 -12.37
N ASP A 61 3.85 -1.81 -12.86
CA ASP A 61 4.62 -2.40 -13.95
C ASP A 61 4.50 -1.56 -15.23
N THR A 62 3.30 -1.09 -15.55
CA THR A 62 3.09 -0.21 -16.71
C THR A 62 3.80 1.14 -16.53
N ILE A 63 3.79 1.72 -15.33
CA ILE A 63 4.54 2.95 -15.03
C ILE A 63 6.05 2.72 -15.20
N ARG A 64 6.59 1.60 -14.68
CA ARG A 64 8.00 1.22 -14.83
C ARG A 64 8.42 1.18 -16.31
N ASN A 65 7.58 0.59 -17.15
CA ASN A 65 7.93 0.32 -18.55
C ASN A 65 7.52 1.43 -19.53
N ALA A 66 6.52 2.26 -19.21
CA ALA A 66 5.89 3.18 -20.16
C ALA A 66 5.36 4.48 -19.51
N ALA A 67 6.12 5.06 -18.56
CA ALA A 67 5.72 6.23 -17.78
C ALA A 67 5.16 7.39 -18.63
N GLU A 68 5.85 7.81 -19.69
CA GLU A 68 5.41 8.94 -20.52
C GLU A 68 4.13 8.63 -21.30
N SER A 69 3.94 7.39 -21.76
CA SER A 69 2.69 6.96 -22.41
C SER A 69 1.52 6.97 -21.41
N VAL A 70 1.75 6.53 -20.17
CA VAL A 70 0.75 6.61 -19.09
C VAL A 70 0.40 8.07 -18.79
N ILE A 71 1.39 8.96 -18.71
CA ILE A 71 1.19 10.40 -18.50
C ILE A 71 0.36 11.00 -19.64
N ALA A 72 0.68 10.70 -20.89
CA ALA A 72 -0.05 11.20 -22.05
C ALA A 72 -1.52 10.75 -22.04
N ALA A 73 -1.78 9.43 -21.89
CA ALA A 73 -3.13 8.88 -21.83
C ALA A 73 -3.93 9.41 -20.62
N LEU A 74 -3.27 9.59 -19.47
CA LEU A 74 -3.90 10.16 -18.28
C LEU A 74 -4.24 11.64 -18.49
N THR A 75 -3.38 12.40 -19.16
CA THR A 75 -3.59 13.82 -19.47
C THR A 75 -4.80 13.98 -20.37
N GLU A 76 -4.91 13.15 -21.42
CA GLU A 76 -6.08 13.12 -22.29
C GLU A 76 -7.39 12.88 -21.51
N LEU A 77 -7.39 11.92 -20.57
CA LEU A 77 -8.55 11.67 -19.70
C LEU A 77 -8.90 12.89 -18.82
N TYR A 78 -7.91 13.59 -18.26
CA TYR A 78 -8.15 14.82 -17.48
C TYR A 78 -8.70 15.97 -18.35
N GLU A 79 -8.36 15.97 -19.63
CA GLU A 79 -8.77 17.00 -20.57
C GLU A 79 -10.14 16.75 -21.18
N THR A 80 -10.49 15.50 -21.44
CA THR A 80 -11.72 15.15 -22.16
C THR A 80 -12.82 14.63 -21.22
N CYS A 81 -12.47 14.00 -20.10
CA CYS A 81 -13.42 13.36 -19.19
C CYS A 81 -13.58 14.16 -17.89
N ARG A 82 -14.45 15.17 -17.87
CA ARG A 82 -14.59 16.11 -16.73
C ARG A 82 -15.92 16.05 -15.98
N THR A 83 -16.83 15.17 -16.38
CA THR A 83 -18.18 15.07 -15.80
C THR A 83 -18.42 13.71 -15.19
N ARG A 84 -19.50 13.60 -14.41
CA ARG A 84 -19.97 12.33 -13.85
C ARG A 84 -20.22 11.28 -14.94
N GLU A 85 -20.83 11.68 -16.05
CA GLU A 85 -21.16 10.80 -17.17
C GLU A 85 -19.89 10.22 -17.80
N HIS A 86 -18.87 11.06 -17.99
CA HIS A 86 -17.57 10.60 -18.46
C HIS A 86 -16.93 9.62 -17.48
N TYR A 87 -16.96 9.92 -16.17
CA TYR A 87 -16.41 9.00 -15.17
C TYR A 87 -17.13 7.64 -15.16
N ASP A 88 -18.46 7.64 -15.24
CA ASP A 88 -19.24 6.41 -15.28
C ASP A 88 -18.95 5.60 -16.57
N ALA A 89 -18.68 6.27 -17.70
CA ALA A 89 -18.23 5.65 -18.95
C ALA A 89 -16.82 5.04 -18.83
N ILE A 90 -15.85 5.79 -18.29
CA ILE A 90 -14.48 5.29 -18.04
C ILE A 90 -14.50 4.11 -17.07
N ARG A 91 -15.33 4.15 -16.03
CA ARG A 91 -15.48 3.01 -15.11
C ARG A 91 -16.05 1.79 -15.82
N LYS A 92 -17.02 1.98 -16.71
CA LYS A 92 -17.57 0.88 -17.53
C LYS A 92 -16.50 0.29 -18.45
N GLU A 93 -15.70 1.13 -19.10
CA GLU A 93 -14.58 0.72 -19.96
C GLU A 93 -13.53 -0.07 -19.16
N PHE A 94 -13.10 0.45 -18.01
CA PHE A 94 -12.17 -0.24 -17.12
C PHE A 94 -12.66 -1.62 -16.70
N ASN A 95 -13.94 -1.74 -16.34
CA ASN A 95 -14.55 -3.01 -15.95
C ASN A 95 -14.72 -3.98 -17.13
N ALA A 96 -14.87 -3.47 -18.36
CA ALA A 96 -14.88 -4.30 -19.56
C ALA A 96 -13.50 -4.88 -19.91
N ARG A 97 -12.43 -4.29 -19.33
CA ARG A 97 -11.01 -4.58 -19.57
C ARG A 97 -10.59 -4.28 -21.02
N THR A 98 -9.31 -3.94 -21.17
CA THR A 98 -8.65 -3.85 -22.48
C THR A 98 -7.29 -4.52 -22.39
N ALA A 99 -6.78 -4.95 -23.55
CA ALA A 99 -5.42 -5.51 -23.67
C ALA A 99 -4.34 -4.42 -23.64
N ASP A 100 -4.71 -3.14 -23.74
CA ASP A 100 -3.80 -2.00 -23.65
C ASP A 100 -3.45 -1.70 -22.16
N PRO A 101 -2.22 -2.01 -21.70
CA PRO A 101 -1.84 -1.79 -20.32
C PRO A 101 -1.74 -0.28 -19.98
N VAL A 102 -1.34 0.56 -20.95
CA VAL A 102 -1.24 2.01 -20.76
C VAL A 102 -2.63 2.60 -20.52
N ARG A 103 -3.62 2.21 -21.33
CA ARG A 103 -5.01 2.62 -21.13
C ARG A 103 -5.57 2.12 -19.80
N MET A 104 -5.30 0.87 -19.43
CA MET A 104 -5.71 0.32 -18.13
C MET A 104 -5.13 1.11 -16.95
N ALA A 105 -3.83 1.38 -16.95
CA ALA A 105 -3.15 2.15 -15.91
C ALA A 105 -3.68 3.59 -15.83
N ALA A 106 -3.84 4.27 -16.98
CA ALA A 106 -4.38 5.62 -17.04
C ALA A 106 -5.81 5.70 -16.49
N MET A 107 -6.69 4.77 -16.88
CA MET A 107 -8.06 4.69 -16.33
C MET A 107 -8.05 4.44 -14.82
N PHE A 108 -7.19 3.55 -14.32
CA PHE A 108 -7.10 3.27 -12.88
C PHE A 108 -6.67 4.50 -12.08
N ILE A 109 -5.62 5.20 -12.51
CA ILE A 109 -5.14 6.44 -11.87
C ILE A 109 -6.21 7.54 -11.97
N TYR A 110 -6.82 7.72 -13.14
CA TYR A 110 -7.92 8.67 -13.34
C TYR A 110 -9.06 8.40 -12.36
N MET A 111 -9.55 7.15 -12.29
CA MET A 111 -10.64 6.77 -11.41
C MET A 111 -10.28 6.94 -9.93
N ASN A 112 -9.04 6.68 -9.54
CA ASN A 112 -8.56 6.91 -8.18
C ASN A 112 -8.53 8.41 -7.82
N ARG A 113 -8.11 9.27 -8.76
CA ARG A 113 -7.98 10.71 -8.49
C ARG A 113 -9.33 11.43 -8.49
N HIS A 114 -10.26 10.97 -9.32
CA HIS A 114 -11.59 11.54 -9.51
C HIS A 114 -12.69 10.85 -8.70
N GLY A 115 -12.49 9.59 -8.31
CA GLY A 115 -13.46 8.81 -7.55
C GLY A 115 -13.50 9.19 -6.08
N TYR A 116 -14.64 8.92 -5.45
CA TYR A 116 -14.91 9.28 -4.06
C TYR A 116 -13.78 8.85 -3.12
N ARG A 117 -13.12 9.85 -2.53
CA ARG A 117 -12.02 9.73 -1.54
C ARG A 117 -10.80 8.94 -1.99
N GLY A 118 -10.65 8.70 -3.29
CA GLY A 118 -9.59 7.82 -3.79
C GLY A 118 -9.67 6.41 -3.21
N LEU A 119 -10.90 5.93 -2.96
CA LEU A 119 -11.11 4.53 -2.63
C LEU A 119 -10.69 3.64 -3.79
N CYS A 120 -10.24 2.43 -3.47
CA CYS A 120 -10.09 1.33 -4.40
C CYS A 120 -11.03 0.23 -3.91
N ARG A 121 -12.14 -0.01 -4.63
CA ARG A 121 -13.19 -0.94 -4.19
C ARG A 121 -13.82 -1.65 -5.37
N TYR A 122 -13.97 -2.95 -5.20
CA TYR A 122 -14.56 -3.86 -6.16
C TYR A 122 -15.77 -4.56 -5.55
N ASN A 123 -16.76 -4.88 -6.38
CA ASN A 123 -17.90 -5.65 -5.92
C ASN A 123 -17.55 -7.14 -5.81
N LYS A 124 -18.07 -7.83 -4.78
CA LYS A 124 -17.73 -9.25 -4.52
C LYS A 124 -18.22 -10.21 -5.61
N ARG A 125 -19.31 -9.88 -6.29
CA ARG A 125 -19.99 -10.81 -7.20
C ARG A 125 -19.28 -10.93 -8.55
N LYS A 126 -18.79 -9.82 -9.09
CA LYS A 126 -18.20 -9.72 -10.43
C LYS A 126 -16.76 -9.24 -10.41
N GLY A 127 -16.24 -8.79 -9.26
CA GLY A 127 -14.90 -8.21 -9.16
C GLY A 127 -14.76 -6.87 -9.87
N GLU A 128 -15.86 -6.18 -10.19
CA GLU A 128 -15.82 -4.91 -10.92
C GLU A 128 -15.62 -3.73 -9.97
N PHE A 129 -14.81 -2.76 -10.42
CA PHE A 129 -14.60 -1.49 -9.73
C PHE A 129 -15.91 -0.72 -9.60
N ASN A 130 -16.25 -0.28 -8.38
CA ASN A 130 -17.56 0.31 -8.07
C ASN A 130 -17.50 1.56 -7.18
N VAL A 131 -16.41 2.33 -7.24
CA VAL A 131 -16.31 3.62 -6.55
C VAL A 131 -17.10 4.68 -7.35
N PRO A 132 -17.93 5.51 -6.68
CA PRO A 132 -18.68 6.57 -7.36
C PRO A 132 -17.82 7.80 -7.65
N TRP A 133 -18.30 8.68 -8.54
CA TRP A 133 -17.72 10.01 -8.79
C TRP A 133 -17.53 10.79 -7.48
N GLY A 134 -16.36 11.41 -7.33
CA GLY A 134 -15.96 12.12 -6.11
C GLY A 134 -16.25 13.62 -6.09
N ASP A 135 -16.70 14.20 -7.21
CA ASP A 135 -17.08 15.60 -7.37
C ASP A 135 -16.04 16.62 -6.89
N TYR A 136 -14.79 16.39 -7.31
CA TYR A 136 -13.68 17.30 -7.00
C TYR A 136 -13.60 18.42 -8.04
N ARG A 137 -13.50 19.67 -7.57
CA ARG A 137 -13.40 20.86 -8.44
C ARG A 137 -12.18 20.85 -9.37
N LYS A 138 -11.02 20.39 -8.88
CA LYS A 138 -9.78 20.29 -9.65
C LYS A 138 -8.90 19.14 -9.14
N PRO A 139 -9.12 17.91 -9.63
CA PRO A 139 -8.25 16.78 -9.34
C PRO A 139 -6.80 17.07 -9.73
N TYR A 140 -5.86 16.68 -8.89
CA TYR A 140 -4.44 16.81 -9.18
C TYR A 140 -4.00 15.70 -10.14
N LEU A 141 -3.27 16.06 -11.20
CA LEU A 141 -2.63 15.12 -12.13
C LEU A 141 -1.22 14.79 -11.60
N PRO A 142 -0.92 13.54 -11.22
CA PRO A 142 0.30 13.18 -10.51
C PRO A 142 1.49 12.88 -11.44
N GLU A 143 1.79 13.78 -12.37
CA GLU A 143 2.83 13.59 -13.40
C GLU A 143 4.22 13.39 -12.79
N LYS A 144 4.58 14.23 -11.82
CA LYS A 144 5.88 14.19 -11.15
C LYS A 144 6.04 12.90 -10.34
N GLU A 145 4.97 12.47 -9.69
CA GLU A 145 4.95 11.21 -8.94
C GLU A 145 5.03 10.00 -9.85
N ILE A 146 4.44 10.03 -11.06
CA ILE A 146 4.55 8.94 -12.03
C ILE A 146 6.00 8.78 -12.49
N ARG A 147 6.66 9.88 -12.92
CA ARG A 147 8.07 9.81 -13.33
C ARG A 147 8.99 9.36 -12.20
N TYR A 148 8.78 9.90 -11.00
CA TYR A 148 9.57 9.50 -9.84
C TYR A 148 9.32 8.04 -9.48
N MET A 149 8.08 7.55 -9.53
CA MET A 149 7.79 6.14 -9.30
C MET A 149 8.47 5.25 -10.34
N ALA A 150 8.47 5.63 -11.62
CA ALA A 150 9.14 4.88 -12.68
C ALA A 150 10.64 4.68 -12.40
N ASP A 151 11.37 5.75 -12.08
CA ASP A 151 12.78 5.71 -11.68
C ASP A 151 13.02 4.77 -10.50
N ARG A 152 12.17 4.87 -9.47
CA ARG A 152 12.29 4.03 -8.28
C ARG A 152 11.97 2.55 -8.53
N LEU A 153 11.12 2.26 -9.50
CA LEU A 153 10.70 0.91 -9.86
C LEU A 153 11.75 0.15 -10.71
N GLU A 154 12.76 0.83 -11.26
CA GLU A 154 13.85 0.15 -11.98
C GLU A 154 14.57 -0.89 -11.11
N ASN A 155 14.67 -0.62 -9.80
CA ASN A 155 15.27 -1.52 -8.82
C ASN A 155 14.21 -2.25 -7.95
N ALA A 156 13.01 -2.46 -8.50
CA ALA A 156 11.91 -3.11 -7.78
C ALA A 156 11.38 -4.34 -8.51
N ASP A 157 11.30 -5.45 -7.78
CA ASP A 157 10.50 -6.60 -8.16
C ASP A 157 9.03 -6.34 -7.80
N LEU A 158 8.14 -6.55 -8.75
CA LEU A 158 6.70 -6.35 -8.61
C LEU A 158 5.99 -7.69 -8.57
N LEU A 159 5.20 -7.95 -7.52
CA LEU A 159 4.55 -9.24 -7.31
C LEU A 159 3.07 -9.09 -6.97
N CYS A 160 2.19 -9.67 -7.79
CA CYS A 160 0.77 -9.79 -7.46
C CYS A 160 0.55 -11.04 -6.61
N ALA A 161 0.82 -10.95 -5.30
CA ALA A 161 0.72 -12.08 -4.39
C ALA A 161 0.28 -11.67 -2.97
N GLY A 162 -0.15 -12.67 -2.19
CA GLY A 162 -0.41 -12.52 -0.76
C GLY A 162 0.87 -12.38 0.07
N PHE A 163 0.71 -12.07 1.35
CA PHE A 163 1.84 -11.90 2.26
C PHE A 163 2.58 -13.20 2.52
N GLU A 164 1.88 -14.34 2.53
CA GLU A 164 2.45 -15.66 2.78
C GLU A 164 3.48 -16.05 1.71
N GLU A 165 3.21 -15.70 0.45
CA GLU A 165 4.12 -15.96 -0.67
C GLU A 165 5.25 -14.95 -0.70
N THR A 166 4.92 -13.66 -0.54
CA THR A 166 5.91 -12.58 -0.56
C THR A 166 6.97 -12.75 0.53
N LEU A 167 6.55 -13.09 1.76
CA LEU A 167 7.46 -13.23 2.90
C LEU A 167 8.40 -14.45 2.79
N LYS A 168 8.14 -15.40 1.89
CA LYS A 168 9.08 -16.50 1.59
C LYS A 168 10.34 -16.00 0.86
N LEU A 169 10.29 -14.83 0.22
CA LEU A 169 11.42 -14.23 -0.47
C LEU A 169 12.42 -13.57 0.48
N ALA A 170 12.03 -13.35 1.75
CA ALA A 170 12.86 -12.67 2.74
C ALA A 170 14.02 -13.55 3.21
N GLY A 171 15.24 -13.01 3.13
CA GLY A 171 16.48 -13.63 3.56
C GLY A 171 17.42 -12.66 4.26
N GLU A 172 18.62 -13.14 4.59
CA GLU A 172 19.60 -12.39 5.36
C GLU A 172 19.88 -11.00 4.75
N GLY A 173 19.85 -9.96 5.58
CA GLY A 173 20.09 -8.58 5.18
C GLY A 173 18.88 -7.83 4.63
N ASP A 174 17.75 -8.51 4.37
CA ASP A 174 16.50 -7.88 3.98
C ASP A 174 15.86 -7.10 5.15
N VAL A 175 15.08 -6.08 4.79
CA VAL A 175 14.13 -5.41 5.68
C VAL A 175 12.72 -5.70 5.19
N VAL A 176 11.85 -6.17 6.07
CA VAL A 176 10.42 -6.35 5.80
C VAL A 176 9.66 -5.20 6.45
N TYR A 177 8.85 -4.51 5.66
CA TYR A 177 7.84 -3.57 6.16
C TYR A 177 6.43 -4.07 5.85
N CYS A 178 5.63 -4.32 6.89
CA CYS A 178 4.25 -4.79 6.76
C CYS A 178 3.25 -3.73 7.22
N ASP A 179 2.32 -3.39 6.35
CA ASP A 179 1.18 -2.51 6.65
C ASP A 179 -0.15 -3.18 6.26
N PRO A 180 -0.56 -4.23 6.98
CA PRO A 180 -1.77 -4.98 6.64
C PRO A 180 -3.03 -4.11 6.82
N PRO A 181 -4.14 -4.45 6.13
CA PRO A 181 -5.43 -3.84 6.44
C PRO A 181 -5.81 -4.04 7.91
N TYR A 182 -6.21 -2.97 8.60
CA TYR A 182 -6.50 -3.02 10.03
C TYR A 182 -7.72 -3.91 10.33
N VAL A 183 -7.54 -4.84 11.26
CA VAL A 183 -8.63 -5.65 11.83
C VAL A 183 -9.54 -4.72 12.64
N ASN A 184 -10.80 -4.54 12.23
CA ASN A 184 -11.72 -3.66 12.95
C ASN A 184 -12.25 -4.35 14.23
N PRO A 185 -12.02 -3.81 15.44
CA PRO A 185 -12.75 -4.24 16.63
C PRO A 185 -14.17 -3.64 16.59
N GLY A 186 -15.20 -4.48 16.64
CA GLY A 186 -16.58 -4.02 16.92
C GLY A 186 -17.55 -3.87 15.74
N LYS A 187 -17.21 -4.34 14.53
CA LYS A 187 -18.22 -4.63 13.49
C LYS A 187 -18.17 -6.11 13.14
N PHE A 188 -18.74 -6.92 14.02
CA PHE A 188 -19.24 -8.25 13.66
C PHE A 188 -20.50 -8.07 12.77
N THR A 189 -20.34 -7.47 11.60
CA THR A 189 -21.34 -7.54 10.54
C THR A 189 -21.01 -8.79 9.75
N GLY A 190 -21.87 -9.81 9.82
CA GLY A 190 -21.71 -11.15 9.22
C GLY A 190 -21.61 -11.17 7.69
N TYR A 191 -20.63 -10.46 7.12
CA TYR A 191 -20.30 -10.42 5.70
C TYR A 191 -18.80 -10.71 5.51
N HIS A 192 -18.32 -11.82 6.08
CA HIS A 192 -17.01 -12.37 5.71
C HIS A 192 -17.05 -12.86 4.26
N SER A 193 -16.23 -12.22 3.42
CA SER A 193 -15.57 -12.85 2.25
C SER A 193 -14.64 -11.93 1.45
N SER A 194 -14.14 -10.80 2.00
CA SER A 194 -13.10 -9.99 1.31
C SER A 194 -12.36 -8.98 2.22
N GLY A 195 -12.08 -9.32 3.48
CA GLY A 195 -11.37 -8.44 4.41
C GLY A 195 -10.27 -9.21 5.14
N PHE A 196 -9.20 -8.51 5.51
CA PHE A 196 -8.08 -9.09 6.28
C PHE A 196 -8.57 -9.47 7.67
N SER A 197 -8.69 -10.77 7.91
CA SER A 197 -9.27 -11.33 9.14
C SER A 197 -8.30 -11.31 10.31
N GLU A 198 -8.82 -11.44 11.53
CA GLU A 198 -7.97 -11.62 12.71
C GLU A 198 -7.08 -12.87 12.60
N ALA A 199 -7.58 -13.95 12.00
CA ALA A 199 -6.80 -15.16 11.74
C ALA A 199 -5.64 -14.88 10.77
N GLN A 200 -5.86 -14.10 9.71
CA GLN A 200 -4.79 -13.67 8.81
C GLN A 200 -3.80 -12.73 9.48
N GLN A 201 -4.26 -11.84 10.37
CA GLN A 201 -3.38 -10.99 11.18
C GLN A 201 -2.48 -11.84 12.10
N ARG A 202 -3.02 -12.88 12.74
CA ARG A 202 -2.24 -13.82 13.55
C ARG A 202 -1.23 -14.57 12.70
N ALA A 203 -1.66 -15.16 11.58
CA ALA A 203 -0.78 -15.87 10.66
C ALA A 203 0.36 -14.97 10.13
N LEU A 204 0.07 -13.71 9.81
CA LEU A 204 1.09 -12.72 9.44
C LEU A 204 2.10 -12.55 10.57
N VAL A 205 1.65 -12.27 11.79
CA VAL A 205 2.54 -12.03 12.94
C VAL A 205 3.36 -13.27 13.29
N ASP A 206 2.80 -14.46 13.16
CA ASP A 206 3.51 -15.72 13.34
C ASP A 206 4.67 -15.86 12.34
N ILE A 207 4.44 -15.58 11.05
CA ILE A 207 5.51 -15.56 10.04
C ILE A 207 6.55 -14.50 10.40
N LEU A 208 6.12 -13.27 10.69
CA LEU A 208 7.02 -12.16 11.03
C LEU A 208 7.92 -12.45 12.23
N ASN A 209 7.42 -13.23 13.20
CA ASN A 209 8.20 -13.65 14.37
C ASN A 209 9.35 -14.62 14.04
N THR A 210 9.32 -15.28 12.88
CA THR A 210 10.37 -16.23 12.47
C THR A 210 11.48 -15.59 11.64
N LEU A 211 11.22 -14.43 11.02
CA LEU A 211 12.15 -13.80 10.09
C LEU A 211 13.44 -13.26 10.74
N PRO A 212 13.43 -12.73 11.98
CA PRO A 212 14.65 -12.29 12.66
C PRO A 212 15.74 -13.35 12.75
N GLU A 213 15.37 -14.63 12.97
CA GLU A 213 16.32 -15.75 13.04
C GLU A 213 16.95 -16.08 11.67
N LYS A 214 16.39 -15.54 10.59
CA LYS A 214 16.95 -15.62 9.22
C LYS A 214 17.81 -14.40 8.86
N GLY A 215 18.13 -13.54 9.83
CA GLY A 215 18.88 -12.31 9.57
C GLY A 215 18.05 -11.18 8.92
N VAL A 216 16.71 -11.23 9.04
CA VAL A 216 15.79 -10.22 8.45
C VAL A 216 15.35 -9.23 9.52
N HIS A 217 15.40 -7.94 9.23
CA HIS A 217 14.78 -6.93 10.08
C HIS A 217 13.29 -6.79 9.76
N VAL A 218 12.45 -6.70 10.80
CA VAL A 218 10.99 -6.59 10.63
C VAL A 218 10.46 -5.31 11.27
N VAL A 219 9.67 -4.57 10.49
CA VAL A 219 8.87 -3.44 10.94
C VAL A 219 7.43 -3.65 10.50
N ALA A 220 6.47 -3.47 11.40
CA ALA A 220 5.05 -3.52 11.05
C ALA A 220 4.29 -2.33 11.65
N SER A 221 3.25 -1.87 10.95
CA SER A 221 2.31 -0.87 11.46
C SER A 221 0.91 -1.44 11.63
N SER A 222 0.20 -0.95 12.64
CA SER A 222 -1.21 -1.30 12.87
C SER A 222 -1.92 -0.20 13.67
N HIS A 223 -3.22 -0.33 13.84
CA HIS A 223 -3.95 0.45 14.85
C HIS A 223 -3.54 0.03 16.26
N ASP A 224 -3.62 0.97 17.19
CA ASP A 224 -3.29 0.72 18.60
C ASP A 224 -4.50 0.16 19.36
N ALA A 225 -4.51 -1.17 19.53
CA ALA A 225 -5.49 -1.90 20.33
C ALA A 225 -4.81 -3.00 21.15
N GLU A 226 -5.41 -3.35 22.28
CA GLU A 226 -4.85 -4.31 23.23
C GLU A 226 -4.58 -5.69 22.61
N ASN A 227 -5.54 -6.22 21.85
CA ASN A 227 -5.40 -7.50 21.14
C ASN A 227 -4.26 -7.45 20.10
N ILE A 228 -4.05 -6.30 19.43
CA ILE A 228 -2.95 -6.12 18.49
C ILE A 228 -1.61 -6.08 19.23
N ARG A 229 -1.52 -5.35 20.34
CA ARG A 229 -0.30 -5.32 21.17
C ARG A 229 0.09 -6.71 21.67
N GLN A 230 -0.89 -7.51 22.07
CA GLN A 230 -0.69 -8.90 22.48
C GLN A 230 -0.15 -9.77 21.34
N MET A 231 -0.67 -9.62 20.11
CA MET A 231 -0.12 -10.34 18.95
C MET A 231 1.36 -9.98 18.73
N TYR A 232 1.71 -8.69 18.82
CA TYR A 232 3.07 -8.20 18.66
C TYR A 232 3.92 -8.27 19.95
N ALA A 233 3.61 -9.12 20.92
CA ALA A 233 4.35 -9.20 22.19
C ALA A 233 5.84 -9.55 22.02
N GLY A 234 6.22 -10.22 20.93
CA GLY A 234 7.63 -10.50 20.59
C GLY A 234 8.39 -9.31 19.98
N PHE A 235 7.75 -8.14 19.82
CA PHE A 235 8.30 -6.95 19.19
C PHE A 235 8.48 -5.82 20.19
N THR A 236 9.42 -4.91 19.90
CA THR A 236 9.43 -3.59 20.53
C THR A 236 8.31 -2.75 19.90
N VAL A 237 7.24 -2.50 20.67
CA VAL A 237 6.05 -1.76 20.20
C VAL A 237 6.09 -0.31 20.65
N LYS A 238 6.01 0.63 19.70
CA LYS A 238 5.92 2.08 19.95
C LYS A 238 4.56 2.59 19.53
N GLY A 239 3.81 3.19 20.46
CA GLY A 239 2.53 3.86 20.17
C GLY A 239 2.74 5.32 19.78
N PHE A 240 1.92 5.82 18.87
CA PHE A 240 1.92 7.23 18.47
C PHE A 240 0.54 7.65 17.95
N SER A 241 0.34 8.96 17.75
CA SER A 241 -0.90 9.51 17.18
C SER A 241 -0.68 9.95 15.74
N ALA A 242 -1.45 9.40 14.82
CA ALA A 242 -1.42 9.73 13.39
C ALA A 242 -2.70 10.48 12.96
N PRO A 243 -2.64 11.36 11.95
CA PRO A 243 -3.84 11.92 11.33
C PRO A 243 -4.70 10.81 10.70
N ARG A 244 -6.03 10.85 10.87
CA ARG A 244 -6.94 9.94 10.14
C ARG A 244 -7.03 10.35 8.67
N SER A 245 -6.77 9.40 7.77
CA SER A 245 -6.93 9.58 6.32
C SER A 245 -8.39 9.71 5.89
N VAL A 246 -9.35 9.22 6.69
CA VAL A 246 -10.79 9.34 6.44
C VAL A 246 -11.52 9.72 7.74
N TYR A 247 -11.90 10.99 7.92
CA TYR A 247 -12.70 11.47 9.06
C TYR A 247 -13.76 12.49 8.62
N ASN A 248 -15.01 12.34 9.12
CA ASN A 248 -16.13 13.26 8.89
C ASN A 248 -16.54 13.89 10.21
N GLY A 249 -15.79 14.90 10.68
CA GLY A 249 -16.16 15.66 11.88
C GLY A 249 -15.14 16.74 12.24
N THR A 250 -15.46 17.53 13.26
CA THR A 250 -14.53 18.41 13.97
C THR A 250 -14.09 17.75 15.30
N GLY A 251 -13.03 18.24 15.96
CA GLY A 251 -12.59 17.73 17.27
C GLY A 251 -11.56 16.59 17.27
N GLU A 252 -11.42 15.91 18.41
CA GLU A 252 -10.37 14.90 18.73
C GLU A 252 -10.36 13.66 17.81
N GLY A 253 -11.45 13.39 17.09
CA GLY A 253 -11.55 12.28 16.14
C GLY A 253 -10.66 12.39 14.88
N LYS A 254 -9.91 13.49 14.72
CA LYS A 254 -8.94 13.72 13.63
C LYS A 254 -7.68 12.87 13.74
N LYS A 255 -7.37 12.31 14.91
CA LYS A 255 -6.19 11.46 15.12
C LYS A 255 -6.61 10.04 15.48
N ALA A 256 -5.85 9.07 15.01
CA ALA A 256 -5.94 7.67 15.42
C ALA A 256 -4.68 7.30 16.20
N LYS A 257 -4.84 6.44 17.21
CA LYS A 257 -3.70 5.80 17.86
C LYS A 257 -3.22 4.67 16.96
N GLU A 258 -1.94 4.68 16.64
CA GLU A 258 -1.27 3.68 15.82
C GLU A 258 -0.07 3.11 16.59
N ILE A 259 0.37 1.93 16.16
CA ILE A 259 1.61 1.32 16.63
C ILE A 259 2.59 1.11 15.48
N ILE A 260 3.87 1.17 15.80
CA ILE A 260 4.95 0.58 15.02
C ILE A 260 5.58 -0.53 15.88
N ALA A 261 5.57 -1.76 15.38
CA ALA A 261 6.19 -2.93 15.99
C ALA A 261 7.52 -3.21 15.27
N ILE A 262 8.61 -3.36 16.03
CA ILE A 262 9.97 -3.51 15.50
C ILE A 262 10.60 -4.76 16.09
N ARG A 263 11.17 -5.61 15.25
CA ARG A 263 12.02 -6.73 15.66
C ARG A 263 13.24 -6.79 14.76
N GLN A 264 14.41 -6.68 15.35
CA GLN A 264 15.68 -6.61 14.62
C GLN A 264 16.18 -8.02 14.27
N ALA A 265 16.93 -8.14 13.17
CA ALA A 265 17.61 -9.37 12.79
C ALA A 265 18.49 -9.90 13.94
N VAL A 266 18.50 -11.23 14.10
CA VAL A 266 19.41 -11.94 14.98
C VAL A 266 20.60 -12.38 14.16
N PHE A 267 21.75 -11.76 14.39
CA PHE A 267 23.00 -12.22 13.81
C PHE A 267 23.65 -13.16 14.82
N SER A 268 23.77 -14.45 14.49
CA SER A 268 24.56 -15.37 15.30
C SER A 268 25.98 -14.82 15.35
N GLY A 269 26.42 -14.38 16.52
CA GLY A 269 27.75 -13.85 16.70
C GLY A 269 28.79 -14.91 16.34
N LYS A 270 29.36 -14.84 15.13
CA LYS A 270 30.79 -15.03 15.00
C LYS A 270 31.40 -13.74 15.51
N THR A 271 31.61 -13.69 16.82
CA THR A 271 32.66 -12.86 17.41
C THR A 271 33.92 -13.14 16.60
N ALA A 272 34.35 -12.16 15.82
CA ALA A 272 35.70 -12.14 15.29
C ALA A 272 36.64 -12.14 16.51
N ALA A 273 37.31 -13.28 16.72
CA ALA A 273 38.50 -13.35 17.55
C ALA A 273 39.67 -12.71 16.80
#